data_AF-A0A2S7WI23-F1
#
_entry.id   AF-A0A2S7WI23-F1
#
_cell.length_a   1.000
_cell.length_b   1.000
_cell.length_c   1.000
_cell.angle_alpha   90.00
_cell.angle_beta   90.00
_cell.angle_gamma   90.00
#
_symmetry.space_group_name_H-M   'P 1'
#
loop_
_entity.id
_entity.type
_entity.pdbx_description
1 polymer ?
#
loop_
_entity_poly.entity_id
_entity_poly.type
_entity_poly.pdbx_seq_one_letter_code
_entity_poly.pdbx_strand_id
1 'polypeptide(L)'
;MKYIIIFIYLAVNVLLFIFNIDLFTTFLDFDLGFGIISTLPLVILQVFGFIILGVYMIWDKMKDLKREVLITKLQKQIIELQKNAEIQQLKNEAKNIVKADEKINILAAEF
;
A
#
# COMPACT_ATOMS: atom_id res chain seq x y z
N MET A 1 4.33 -10.15 -10.70
CA MET A 1 3.21 -11.05 -10.32
C MET A 1 1.83 -10.38 -10.32
N LYS A 2 1.66 -9.08 -10.01
CA LYS A 2 0.33 -8.41 -9.93
C LYS A 2 -0.57 -8.62 -11.18
N TYR A 3 -0.01 -8.71 -12.38
CA TYR A 3 -0.79 -8.90 -13.61
C TYR A 3 -1.21 -10.36 -13.90
N ILE A 4 -0.58 -11.35 -13.25
CA ILE A 4 -0.89 -12.76 -13.50
C ILE A 4 -2.35 -13.08 -13.16
N ILE A 5 -2.90 -12.45 -12.13
CA ILE A 5 -4.31 -12.60 -11.74
C ILE A 5 -5.26 -12.12 -12.83
N ILE A 6 -4.90 -11.05 -13.55
CA ILE A 6 -5.70 -10.53 -14.67
C ILE A 6 -5.65 -11.50 -15.85
N PHE A 7 -4.47 -12.07 -16.14
CA PHE A 7 -4.32 -13.08 -17.20
C PHE A 7 -5.06 -14.38 -16.88
N ILE A 8 -5.00 -14.86 -15.64
CA ILE A 8 -5.77 -16.05 -15.19
C ILE A 8 -7.27 -15.76 -15.28
N TYR A 9 -7.72 -14.60 -14.81
CA TYR A 9 -9.11 -14.18 -14.89
C TYR A 9 -9.62 -14.14 -16.33
N LEU A 10 -8.83 -13.57 -17.25
CA LEU A 10 -9.15 -13.51 -18.67
C LEU A 10 -9.21 -14.92 -19.28
N ALA A 11 -8.23 -15.78 -18.98
CA ALA A 11 -8.16 -17.15 -19.50
C ALA A 11 -9.36 -17.98 -19.05
N VAL A 12 -9.73 -17.90 -17.77
CA VAL A 12 -10.91 -18.60 -17.23
C VAL A 12 -12.20 -18.11 -17.89
N ASN A 13 -12.34 -16.80 -18.13
CA ASN A 13 -13.52 -16.25 -18.82
C ASN A 13 -13.64 -16.73 -20.27
N VAL A 14 -12.53 -16.69 -21.03
CA VAL A 14 -12.51 -17.18 -22.41
C VAL A 14 -12.84 -18.68 -22.47
N LEU A 15 -12.31 -19.45 -21.53
CA LEU A 15 -12.53 -20.89 -21.47
C LEU A 15 -13.97 -21.25 -21.08
N LEU A 16 -14.56 -20.53 -20.11
CA LEU A 16 -15.98 -20.64 -19.78
C LEU A 16 -16.87 -20.28 -20.97
N PHE A 17 -16.53 -19.22 -21.70
CA PHE A 17 -17.28 -18.78 -22.88
C PHE A 17 -17.28 -19.84 -23.98
N ILE A 18 -16.12 -20.41 -24.31
CA ILE A 18 -15.99 -21.46 -25.33
C ILE A 18 -16.79 -22.70 -24.95
N PHE A 19 -16.73 -23.12 -23.67
CA PHE A 19 -17.44 -24.33 -23.23
C PHE A 19 -18.95 -24.18 -23.06
N ASN A 20 -19.46 -22.95 -22.96
CA ASN A 20 -20.88 -22.71 -22.73
C ASN A 20 -21.46 -21.74 -23.77
N ILE A 21 -20.97 -21.81 -25.00
CA ILE A 21 -21.33 -20.85 -26.05
C ILE A 21 -22.83 -20.80 -26.32
N ASP A 22 -23.52 -21.94 -26.28
CA ASP A 22 -24.97 -22.04 -26.45
C ASP A 22 -25.71 -21.35 -25.29
N LEU A 23 -25.17 -21.48 -24.08
CA LEU A 23 -25.75 -20.88 -22.87
C LEU A 23 -25.52 -19.37 -22.85
N PHE A 24 -24.38 -18.89 -23.36
CA PHE A 24 -24.05 -17.47 -23.42
C PHE A 24 -24.71 -16.72 -24.58
N THR A 25 -25.17 -17.45 -25.61
CA THR A 25 -25.91 -16.89 -26.75
C THR A 25 -27.43 -16.94 -26.56
N THR A 26 -27.92 -17.70 -25.58
CA THR A 26 -29.35 -17.76 -25.23
C THR A 26 -29.71 -16.64 -24.27
N PHE A 27 -30.82 -15.95 -24.55
CA PHE A 27 -31.34 -14.91 -23.66
C PHE A 27 -31.89 -15.53 -22.39
N LEU A 28 -31.55 -14.91 -21.26
CA LEU A 28 -31.99 -15.33 -19.95
C LEU A 28 -32.93 -14.24 -19.41
N ASP A 29 -34.15 -14.66 -19.09
CA ASP A 29 -35.19 -13.79 -18.59
C ASP A 29 -35.08 -13.67 -17.07
N PHE A 30 -34.81 -12.46 -16.60
CA PHE A 30 -34.80 -12.13 -15.18
C PHE A 30 -36.06 -11.35 -14.82
N ASP A 31 -36.87 -11.93 -13.94
CA ASP A 31 -37.96 -11.19 -13.30
C ASP A 31 -37.41 -10.47 -12.07
N LEU A 32 -37.41 -9.13 -12.14
CA LEU A 32 -36.93 -8.27 -11.06
C LEU A 32 -38.08 -7.67 -10.23
N GLY A 33 -39.32 -8.16 -10.41
CA GLY A 33 -40.50 -7.71 -9.69
C GLY A 33 -41.15 -6.42 -10.24
N PHE A 34 -40.50 -5.73 -11.20
CA PHE A 34 -41.03 -4.56 -11.90
C PHE A 34 -41.13 -4.78 -13.42
N GLY A 35 -40.87 -6.00 -13.88
CA GLY A 35 -40.79 -6.37 -15.29
C GLY A 35 -39.75 -7.45 -15.53
N ILE A 36 -39.85 -8.08 -16.71
CA ILE A 36 -38.91 -9.09 -17.17
C ILE A 36 -37.85 -8.39 -18.03
N ILE A 37 -36.58 -8.60 -17.68
CA ILE A 37 -35.45 -8.15 -18.48
C ILE A 37 -34.75 -9.37 -19.07
N SER A 38 -34.76 -9.47 -20.40
CA SER A 38 -34.02 -10.49 -21.14
C SER A 38 -32.59 -10.01 -21.38
N THR A 39 -31.60 -10.69 -20.83
CA THR A 39 -30.19 -10.34 -21.03
C THR A 39 -29.36 -11.56 -21.37
N LEU A 40 -28.27 -11.35 -22.11
CA LEU A 40 -27.32 -12.41 -22.38
C LEU A 40 -26.49 -12.70 -21.12
N PRO A 41 -26.33 -13.96 -20.70
CA PRO A 41 -25.54 -14.32 -19.52
C PRO A 41 -24.10 -13.82 -19.54
N LEU A 42 -23.54 -13.57 -20.74
CA LEU A 42 -22.21 -13.01 -20.92
C LEU A 42 -22.10 -11.59 -20.32
N VAL A 43 -23.15 -10.79 -20.48
CA VAL A 43 -23.18 -9.41 -19.97
C VAL A 43 -23.17 -9.44 -18.44
N ILE A 44 -23.95 -10.33 -17.83
CA ILE A 44 -23.98 -10.53 -16.38
C ILE A 44 -22.60 -10.95 -15.88
N LEU A 45 -21.97 -11.93 -16.54
CA LEU A 45 -20.63 -12.40 -16.20
C LEU A 45 -19.60 -11.26 -16.25
N GLN A 46 -19.66 -10.40 -17.28
CA GLN A 46 -18.76 -9.25 -17.38
C GLN A 46 -18.99 -8.24 -16.25
N VAL A 47 -20.25 -7.93 -15.90
CA VAL A 47 -20.57 -7.00 -14.81
C VAL A 47 -20.02 -7.51 -13.48
N PHE A 48 -20.27 -8.78 -13.14
CA PHE A 48 -19.68 -9.38 -11.93
C PHE A 48 -18.14 -9.38 -11.98
N GLY A 49 -17.59 -9.64 -13.15
CA GLY A 49 -16.15 -9.56 -13.42
C GLY A 49 -15.54 -8.21 -13.10
N PHE A 50 -16.13 -7.14 -13.62
CA PHE A 50 -15.69 -5.77 -13.36
C PHE A 50 -15.82 -5.39 -11.90
N ILE A 51 -16.89 -5.84 -11.22
CA ILE A 51 -17.07 -5.62 -9.78
C ILE A 51 -15.92 -6.27 -8.99
N ILE A 52 -15.62 -7.54 -9.26
CA ILE A 52 -14.54 -8.27 -8.58
C ILE A 52 -13.18 -7.62 -8.83
N LEU A 53 -12.88 -7.25 -10.08
CA LEU A 53 -11.64 -6.56 -10.43
C LEU A 53 -11.55 -5.18 -9.76
N GLY A 54 -12.65 -4.44 -9.71
CA GLY A 54 -12.73 -3.14 -9.02
C GLY A 54 -12.44 -3.26 -7.53
N VAL A 55 -13.06 -4.22 -6.85
CA VAL A 55 -12.79 -4.51 -5.43
C VAL A 55 -11.34 -4.89 -5.21
N TYR A 56 -10.78 -5.75 -6.07
CA TYR A 56 -9.38 -6.15 -5.99
C TYR A 56 -8.43 -4.95 -6.15
N MET A 57 -8.70 -4.07 -7.13
CA MET A 57 -7.88 -2.90 -7.39
C MET A 57 -7.91 -1.89 -6.23
N ILE A 58 -9.09 -1.68 -5.64
CA ILE A 58 -9.24 -0.84 -4.44
C ILE A 58 -8.46 -1.44 -3.28
N TRP A 59 -8.59 -2.75 -3.06
CA TRP A 59 -7.90 -3.43 -1.97
C TRP A 59 -6.37 -3.38 -2.13
N ASP A 60 -5.87 -3.57 -3.34
CA ASP A 60 -4.44 -3.48 -3.64
C ASP A 60 -3.91 -2.05 -3.38
N LYS A 61 -4.61 -1.01 -3.85
CA LYS A 61 -4.27 0.38 -3.54
C LYS A 61 -4.24 0.68 -2.04
N MET A 62 -5.21 0.16 -1.28
CA MET A 62 -5.23 0.34 0.17
C MET A 62 -4.04 -0.32 0.87
N LYS A 63 -3.58 -1.48 0.38
CA LYS A 63 -2.38 -2.13 0.92
C LYS A 63 -1.12 -1.32 0.65
N ASP A 64 -0.99 -0.80 -0.57
CA ASP A 64 0.16 0.04 -0.95
C ASP A 64 0.20 1.33 -0.12
N LEU A 65 -0.95 2.01 0.06
CA LEU A 65 -1.07 3.19 0.93
C LEU A 65 -0.65 2.90 2.37
N LYS A 66 -1.13 1.79 2.95
CA LYS A 66 -0.72 1.39 4.32
C LYS A 66 0.79 1.18 4.41
N ARG A 67 1.40 0.61 3.37
CA ARG A 67 2.83 0.33 3.32
C ARG A 67 3.64 1.62 3.23
N GLU A 68 3.23 2.56 2.38
CA GLU A 68 3.87 3.88 2.28
C GLU A 68 3.79 4.67 3.58
N VAL A 69 2.63 4.69 4.24
CA VAL A 69 2.46 5.34 5.55
C VAL A 69 3.42 4.75 6.59
N LEU A 70 3.59 3.42 6.58
CA LEU A 70 4.51 2.73 7.49
C LEU A 70 5.97 3.09 7.19
N ILE A 71 6.36 3.13 5.92
CA ILE A 71 7.69 3.55 5.49
C ILE A 71 7.98 4.98 5.93
N THR A 72 7.06 5.91 5.70
CA THR A 72 7.20 7.32 6.09
C THR A 72 7.33 7.46 7.61
N LYS A 73 6.56 6.68 8.38
CA LYS A 73 6.67 6.67 9.84
C LYS A 73 8.04 6.17 10.31
N LEU A 74 8.55 5.09 9.71
CA LEU A 74 9.87 4.56 10.02
C LEU A 74 10.99 5.54 9.64
N GLN A 75 10.89 6.21 8.48
CA GLN A 75 11.84 7.24 8.07
C GLN A 75 11.87 8.41 9.05
N LYS A 76 10.70 8.86 9.53
CA LYS A 76 10.63 9.92 10.53
C LYS A 76 11.33 9.52 11.83
N GLN A 77 11.12 8.29 12.30
CA GLN A 77 11.81 7.78 13.49
C GLN A 77 13.33 7.69 13.31
N ILE A 78 13.80 7.27 12.13
CA ILE A 78 15.23 7.25 11.81
C ILE A 78 15.82 8.66 11.90
N ILE A 79 15.15 9.66 11.32
CA ILE A 79 15.59 11.06 11.35
C ILE A 79 15.62 11.60 12.79
N GLU A 80 14.61 11.31 13.60
CA GLU A 80 14.58 11.72 15.01
C GLU A 80 15.72 11.08 15.81
N LEU A 81 15.99 9.79 15.61
CA LEU A 81 17.10 9.09 16.25
C LEU A 81 18.46 9.64 15.81
N GLN A 82 18.63 9.95 14.53
CA GLN A 82 19.85 10.58 14.01
C GLN A 82 20.08 11.96 14.64
N LYS A 83 19.04 12.82 14.69
CA LYS A 83 19.14 14.12 15.35
C LYS A 83 19.45 13.99 16.84
N ASN A 84 18.86 13.03 17.54
CA ASN A 84 19.14 12.81 18.95
C ASN A 84 20.57 12.36 19.20
N ALA A 85 21.13 11.53 18.33
CA ALA A 85 22.53 11.13 18.39
C ALA A 85 23.48 12.32 18.17
N GLU A 86 23.18 13.17 17.18
CA GLU A 86 23.95 14.39 16.90
C GLU A 86 23.92 15.38 18.07
N ILE A 87 22.74 15.59 18.68
CA ILE A 87 22.60 16.44 19.88
C ILE A 87 23.39 15.86 21.06
N GLN A 88 23.42 14.54 21.24
CA GLN A 88 24.23 13.91 22.29
C GLN A 88 25.72 14.08 22.06
N GLN A 89 26.18 13.97 20.81
CA GLN A 89 27.58 14.22 20.46
C GLN A 89 27.97 15.68 20.77
N LEU A 90 27.17 16.64 20.30
CA LEU A 90 27.40 18.07 20.58
C LEU A 90 27.37 18.39 22.07
N LYS A 91 26.46 17.78 22.85
CA LYS A 91 26.44 17.94 24.31
C LYS A 91 27.70 17.39 24.98
N ASN A 92 28.20 16.26 24.51
CA ASN A 92 29.42 15.67 25.06
C ASN A 92 30.66 16.51 24.72
N GLU A 93 30.75 17.04 23.50
CA GLU A 93 31.82 17.97 23.10
C GLU A 93 31.77 19.27 23.91
N ALA A 94 30.59 19.90 24.04
CA ALA A 94 30.43 21.11 24.84
C ALA A 94 30.84 20.88 26.31
N LYS A 95 30.49 19.72 26.88
CA LYS A 95 30.85 19.37 28.26
C LYS A 95 32.35 19.14 28.42
N ASN A 96 33.03 18.64 27.39
CA ASN A 96 34.49 18.47 27.39
C ASN A 96 35.23 19.81 27.27
N ILE A 97 34.69 20.76 26.49
CA ILE A 97 35.23 22.12 26.38
C ILE A 97 35.14 22.84 27.73
N VAL A 98 33.98 22.80 28.40
CA VAL A 98 33.80 23.43 29.72
C VAL A 98 34.77 22.85 30.77
N LYS A 99 34.99 21.53 30.76
CA LYS A 99 35.96 20.89 31.66
C LYS A 99 37.42 21.26 31.32
N ALA A 100 37.72 21.53 30.06
CA ALA A 100 39.04 21.98 29.64
C ALA A 100 39.29 23.42 30.12
N ASP A 101 38.31 24.31 29.98
CA ASP A 101 38.37 25.68 30.48
C ASP A 101 38.48 25.75 32.01
N GLU A 102 37.74 24.92 32.75
CA GLU A 102 37.89 24.83 34.21
C GLU A 102 39.30 24.42 34.62
N LYS A 103 39.90 23.43 33.93
CA LYS A 103 41.28 23.01 34.23
C LYS A 103 42.31 24.10 33.94
N ILE A 104 42.12 24.89 32.89
CA ILE A 104 43.03 25.99 32.54
C ILE A 104 42.94 27.11 33.59
N ASN A 105 41.73 27.44 34.05
CA ASN A 105 41.55 28.45 35.10
C ASN A 105 42.11 28.01 36.47
N ILE A 106 42.02 26.72 36.81
CA ILE A 106 42.62 26.20 38.05
C ILE A 106 44.15 26.26 37.97
N LEU A 107 44.75 25.89 36.83
CA LEU A 107 46.18 26.02 36.60
C LEU A 107 46.65 27.48 36.63
N ALA A 108 45.88 28.41 36.08
CA ALA A 108 46.20 29.83 36.12
C ALA A 108 46.05 30.46 37.53
N ALA A 109 45.32 29.83 38.43
CA ALA A 109 45.18 30.26 39.83
C ALA A 109 46.26 29.69 40.76
N GLU A 110 47.03 28.68 40.29
CA GLU A 110 48.16 28.07 41.01
C GLU A 110 49.52 28.74 40.69
N PHE A 111 49.56 29.70 39.75
CA PHE A 111 50.73 30.55 39.45
C PHE A 111 50.51 31.99 39.92
#